data_AF-K1U8E3-F1
#
_entry.id   AF-K1U8E3-F1
#
_cell.length_a   1.000
_cell.length_b   1.000
_cell.length_c   1.000
_cell.angle_alpha   90.00
_cell.angle_beta   90.00
_cell.angle_gamma   90.00
#
_symmetry.space_group_name_H-M   'P 1'
#
loop_
_entity.id
_entity.type
_entity.pdbx_description
1 polymer ?
#
loop_
_entity_poly.entity_id
_entity_poly.type
_entity_poly.pdbx_seq_one_letter_code
_entity_poly.pdbx_strand_id
1 'polypeptide(L)'
;LTRQITPAGKSRSFINDTPVPLALLRELGSQLIDIHSQHQNLILGSEAFRTQAVDTVAENHDLRMQYTTLYERLCHLRRELARLREEAEAGRKDEEWLRYQVEELAAAHLKEGEQTELEQELEVLSNADRISETLTALRNALDDEQIGVLVQLKASETACRHLEAGYPFAAEAAGRLRSVLEELKDLGASAAAQSERLDADPERLQKIGDRLNTIYSLCQKHRAADLGELLAKQTDYEARL
;
A
#
# COMPACT_ATOMS: atom_id res chain seq x y z
N LEU A 1 64.63 1.78 -12.78
CA LEU A 1 63.52 2.69 -12.41
C LEU A 1 63.86 4.09 -12.89
N THR A 2 62.98 4.76 -13.63
CA THR A 2 63.28 6.07 -14.23
C THR A 2 62.18 7.06 -13.91
N ARG A 3 62.54 8.21 -13.31
CA ARG A 3 61.64 9.36 -13.15
C ARG A 3 62.16 10.53 -13.98
N GLN A 4 61.38 10.97 -14.94
CA GLN A 4 61.67 12.14 -15.77
C GLN A 4 60.84 13.32 -15.27
N ILE A 5 61.48 14.47 -15.08
CA ILE A 5 60.81 15.72 -14.67
C ILE A 5 61.18 16.76 -15.72
N THR A 6 60.18 17.30 -16.41
CA THR A 6 60.42 18.36 -17.39
C THR A 6 60.59 19.71 -16.70
N PRO A 7 61.28 20.69 -17.32
CA PRO A 7 61.40 22.04 -16.78
C PRO A 7 60.05 22.74 -16.53
N ALA A 8 59.02 22.32 -17.26
CA ALA A 8 57.63 22.77 -17.08
C ALA A 8 56.90 22.09 -15.91
N GLY A 9 57.60 21.29 -15.08
CA GLY A 9 57.08 20.66 -13.87
C GLY A 9 56.30 19.34 -14.08
N LYS A 10 56.13 18.88 -15.32
CA LYS A 10 55.44 17.60 -15.59
C LYS A 10 56.37 16.43 -15.28
N SER A 11 55.91 15.47 -14.49
CA SER A 11 56.67 14.27 -14.12
C SER A 11 56.11 13.02 -14.78
N ARG A 12 56.99 12.17 -15.32
CA ARG A 12 56.67 10.84 -15.85
C ARG A 12 57.54 9.79 -15.17
N SER A 13 56.99 8.60 -14.97
CA SER A 13 57.63 7.50 -14.24
C SER A 13 57.61 6.23 -15.09
N PHE A 14 58.71 5.47 -15.07
CA PHE A 14 58.88 4.27 -15.90
C PHE A 14 59.52 3.12 -15.11
N ILE A 15 59.02 1.90 -15.32
CA ILE A 15 59.63 0.63 -14.88
C ILE A 15 59.97 -0.15 -16.14
N ASN A 16 61.25 -0.48 -16.36
CA ASN A 16 61.75 -1.18 -17.56
C ASN A 16 61.13 -0.61 -18.85
N ASP A 17 61.26 0.71 -19.02
CA ASP A 17 60.74 1.47 -20.17
C ASP A 17 59.21 1.50 -20.36
N THR A 18 58.44 0.91 -19.44
CA THR A 18 56.97 0.97 -19.43
C THR A 18 56.50 2.13 -18.53
N PRO A 19 55.65 3.05 -19.02
CA PRO A 19 55.13 4.16 -18.22
C PRO A 19 54.18 3.65 -17.12
N VAL A 20 54.42 4.09 -15.88
CA VAL A 20 53.63 3.70 -14.70
C VAL A 20 53.24 4.91 -13.85
N PRO A 21 52.19 4.79 -13.01
CA PRO A 21 51.91 5.78 -11.97
C PRO A 21 53.10 5.96 -11.02
N LEU A 22 53.31 7.18 -10.52
CA LEU A 22 54.40 7.48 -9.58
C LEU A 22 54.31 6.67 -8.28
N ALA A 23 53.10 6.32 -7.84
CA ALA A 23 52.89 5.49 -6.65
C ALA A 23 53.54 4.11 -6.81
N LEU A 24 53.33 3.46 -7.97
CA LEU A 24 53.91 2.15 -8.27
C LEU A 24 55.44 2.22 -8.41
N LEU A 25 55.97 3.28 -9.03
CA LEU A 25 57.42 3.53 -9.09
C LEU A 25 58.02 3.69 -7.68
N ARG A 26 57.31 4.39 -6.78
CA ARG A 26 57.74 4.60 -5.38
C ARG A 26 57.71 3.31 -4.57
N GLU A 27 56.65 2.51 -4.70
CA GLU A 27 56.51 1.23 -4.02
C GLU A 27 57.66 0.28 -4.41
N LEU A 28 57.90 0.10 -5.71
CA LEU A 28 59.01 -0.72 -6.19
C LEU A 28 60.38 -0.11 -5.84
N GLY A 29 60.49 1.23 -5.90
CA GLY A 29 61.70 1.96 -5.52
C GLY A 29 62.09 1.74 -4.07
N SER A 30 61.12 1.73 -3.15
CA SER A 30 61.36 1.48 -1.71
C SER A 30 61.85 0.07 -1.38
N GLN A 31 61.69 -0.90 -2.29
CA GLN A 31 62.20 -2.26 -2.13
C GLN A 31 63.58 -2.47 -2.75
N LEU A 32 63.97 -1.63 -3.72
CA LEU A 32 65.19 -1.82 -4.52
C LEU A 32 66.29 -0.79 -4.24
N ILE A 33 65.94 0.39 -3.73
CA ILE A 33 66.86 1.51 -3.53
C ILE A 33 66.67 2.04 -2.12
N ASP A 34 67.70 1.93 -1.28
CA ASP A 34 67.72 2.52 0.05
C ASP A 34 68.62 3.77 0.09
N ILE A 35 68.02 4.95 0.26
CA ILE A 35 68.72 6.24 0.19
C ILE A 35 69.16 6.63 1.59
N HIS A 36 70.44 6.42 1.89
CA HIS A 36 71.03 6.79 3.17
C HIS A 36 71.45 8.27 3.16
N SER A 37 70.58 9.15 3.69
CA SER A 37 70.89 10.56 3.92
C SER A 37 70.61 10.96 5.37
N GLN A 38 71.21 12.07 5.82
CA GLN A 38 71.22 12.52 7.22
C GLN A 38 69.81 12.78 7.81
N HIS A 39 68.74 12.80 7.00
CA HIS A 39 67.36 13.07 7.41
C HIS A 39 66.30 12.09 6.88
N GLN A 40 66.65 10.98 6.23
CA GLN A 40 65.65 10.08 5.63
C GLN A 40 66.01 8.60 5.75
N ASN A 41 65.90 8.05 6.96
CA ASN A 41 65.73 6.61 7.17
C ASN A 41 64.24 6.29 7.31
N LEU A 42 63.43 6.60 6.27
CA LEU A 42 61.98 6.39 6.31
C LEU A 42 61.59 4.92 6.52
N ILE A 43 62.41 3.98 6.02
CA ILE A 43 62.19 2.55 6.18
C ILE A 43 62.43 2.12 7.63
N LEU A 44 63.58 2.50 8.21
CA LEU A 44 63.94 2.14 9.59
C LEU A 44 63.01 2.78 10.64
N GLY A 45 62.44 3.94 10.33
CA GLY A 45 61.48 4.64 11.19
C GLY A 45 60.04 4.10 11.11
N SER A 46 59.74 3.24 10.14
CA SER A 46 58.39 2.70 9.97
C SER A 46 58.03 1.74 11.10
N GLU A 47 56.77 1.76 11.53
CA GLU A 47 56.26 0.82 12.54
C GLU A 47 56.40 -0.63 12.08
N ALA A 48 56.06 -0.92 10.82
CA ALA A 48 56.18 -2.26 10.24
C ALA A 48 57.62 -2.78 10.28
N PHE A 49 58.61 -1.96 9.92
CA PHE A 49 60.01 -2.36 9.97
C PHE A 49 60.49 -2.57 11.41
N ARG A 50 60.14 -1.68 12.34
CA ARG A 50 60.51 -1.83 13.76
C ARG A 50 59.94 -3.12 14.36
N THR A 51 58.68 -3.43 14.10
CA THR A 51 58.04 -4.68 14.55
C THR A 51 58.70 -5.90 13.91
N GLN A 52 58.97 -5.86 12.60
CA GLN A 52 59.68 -6.94 11.91
C GLN A 52 61.09 -7.16 12.46
N ALA A 53 61.83 -6.09 12.76
CA ALA A 53 63.17 -6.18 13.33
C ALA A 53 63.14 -6.83 14.72
N VAL A 54 62.19 -6.46 15.58
CA VAL A 54 61.99 -7.09 16.89
C VAL A 54 61.63 -8.57 16.74
N ASP A 55 60.68 -8.91 15.87
CA ASP A 55 60.27 -10.31 15.62
C ASP A 55 61.42 -11.17 15.08
N THR A 56 62.30 -10.57 14.26
CA THR A 56 63.48 -11.24 13.69
C THR A 56 64.53 -11.53 14.76
N VAL A 57 64.84 -10.53 15.61
CA VAL A 57 65.79 -10.70 16.72
C VAL A 57 65.28 -11.68 17.77
N ALA A 58 63.97 -11.71 18.00
CA ALA A 58 63.34 -12.65 18.94
C ALA A 58 63.11 -14.06 18.35
N GLU A 59 63.44 -14.29 17.07
CA GLU A 59 63.25 -15.57 16.36
C GLU A 59 61.78 -16.08 16.42
N ASN A 60 60.81 -15.18 16.51
CA ASN A 60 59.39 -15.49 16.73
C ASN A 60 58.64 -15.98 15.47
N HIS A 61 59.34 -16.50 14.46
CA HIS A 61 58.75 -16.82 13.16
C HIS A 61 57.56 -17.79 13.28
N ASP A 62 57.73 -18.89 14.02
CA ASP A 62 56.69 -19.90 14.20
C ASP A 62 55.49 -19.37 14.97
N LEU A 63 55.73 -18.58 16.03
CA LEU A 63 54.68 -17.93 16.81
C LEU A 63 53.90 -16.92 15.96
N ARG A 64 54.60 -16.14 15.13
CA ARG A 64 53.99 -15.19 14.21
C ARG A 64 53.16 -15.89 13.14
N MET A 65 53.63 -17.02 12.60
CA MET A 65 52.87 -17.83 11.65
C MET A 65 51.59 -18.37 12.29
N GLN A 66 51.69 -18.97 13.48
CA GLN A 66 50.53 -19.46 14.24
C GLN A 66 49.52 -18.34 14.53
N TYR A 67 50.01 -17.19 15.00
CA TYR A 67 49.19 -16.01 15.24
C TYR A 67 48.48 -15.56 13.96
N THR A 68 49.20 -15.47 12.84
CA THR A 68 48.65 -15.03 11.56
C THR A 68 47.54 -15.96 11.09
N THR A 69 47.75 -17.28 11.14
CA THR A 69 46.72 -18.27 10.80
C THR A 69 45.48 -18.17 11.70
N LEU A 70 45.68 -18.03 13.01
CA LEU A 70 44.56 -17.85 13.95
C LEU A 70 43.82 -16.54 13.72
N TYR A 71 44.53 -15.46 13.42
CA TYR A 71 43.96 -14.14 13.14
C TYR A 71 43.17 -14.12 11.84
N GLU A 72 43.69 -14.74 10.77
CA GLU A 72 42.97 -14.91 9.50
C GLU A 72 41.70 -15.73 9.69
N ARG A 73 41.78 -16.85 10.45
CA ARG A 73 40.61 -17.66 10.79
C ARG A 73 39.58 -16.87 11.61
N LEU A 74 40.02 -16.08 12.59
CA LEU A 74 39.14 -15.21 13.38
C LEU A 74 38.45 -14.18 12.48
N CYS A 75 39.18 -13.55 11.55
CA CYS A 75 38.62 -12.59 10.61
C CYS A 75 37.58 -13.25 9.69
N HIS A 76 37.85 -14.45 9.18
CA HIS A 76 36.89 -15.23 8.40
C HIS A 76 35.62 -15.51 9.21
N LEU A 77 35.76 -16.10 10.41
CA LEU A 77 34.63 -16.44 11.27
C LEU A 77 33.81 -15.21 11.68
N ARG A 78 34.45 -14.05 11.89
CA ARG A 78 33.74 -12.80 12.17
C ARG A 78 32.88 -12.34 10.98
N ARG A 79 33.40 -12.44 9.75
CA ARG A 79 32.63 -12.11 8.53
C ARG A 79 31.48 -13.08 8.32
N GLU A 80 31.73 -14.37 8.50
CA GLU A 80 30.72 -15.42 8.38
C GLU A 80 29.61 -15.25 9.43
N LEU A 81 29.98 -14.99 10.68
CA LEU A 81 29.02 -14.70 11.75
C LEU A 81 28.19 -13.45 11.46
N ALA A 82 28.81 -12.38 10.94
CA ALA A 82 28.09 -11.18 10.55
C ALA A 82 27.06 -11.48 9.44
N ARG A 83 27.49 -12.21 8.39
CA ARG A 83 26.61 -12.63 7.29
C ARG A 83 25.43 -13.48 7.79
N LEU A 84 25.70 -14.51 8.60
CA LEU A 84 24.66 -15.39 9.14
C LEU A 84 23.69 -14.64 10.06
N ARG A 85 24.15 -13.63 10.80
CA ARG A 85 23.28 -12.77 11.60
C ARG A 85 22.37 -11.91 10.73
N GLU A 86 22.90 -11.34 9.65
CA GLU A 86 22.09 -10.58 8.70
C GLU A 86 21.05 -11.46 8.00
N GLU A 87 21.45 -12.66 7.57
CA GLU A 87 20.53 -13.66 6.97
C GLU A 87 19.44 -14.08 7.96
N ALA A 88 19.78 -14.34 9.22
CA ALA A 88 18.81 -14.70 10.26
C ALA A 88 17.83 -13.56 10.58
N GLU A 89 18.32 -12.31 10.66
CA GLU A 89 17.46 -11.15 10.89
C GLU A 89 16.56 -10.83 9.68
N ALA A 90 17.03 -11.04 8.45
CA ALA A 90 16.19 -10.95 7.27
C ALA A 90 15.10 -12.02 7.28
N GLY A 91 15.46 -13.29 7.55
CA GLY A 91 14.51 -14.39 7.65
C GLY A 91 13.43 -14.17 8.72
N ARG A 92 13.79 -13.62 9.89
CA ARG A 92 12.83 -13.26 10.94
C ARG A 92 11.83 -12.20 10.48
N LYS A 93 12.30 -11.15 9.79
CA LYS A 93 11.43 -10.10 9.27
C LYS A 93 10.48 -10.62 8.19
N ASP A 94 10.98 -11.51 7.33
CA ASP A 94 10.16 -12.15 6.30
C ASP A 94 9.09 -13.06 6.92
N GLU A 95 9.45 -13.85 7.95
CA GLU A 95 8.50 -14.67 8.72
C GLU A 95 7.42 -13.81 9.41
N GLU A 96 7.83 -12.74 10.11
CA GLU A 96 6.89 -11.82 10.76
C GLU A 96 5.93 -11.17 9.76
N TRP A 97 6.46 -10.76 8.60
CA TRP A 97 5.66 -10.17 7.54
C TRP A 97 4.65 -11.18 6.96
N LEU A 98 5.09 -12.42 6.66
CA LEU A 98 4.22 -13.49 6.17
C LEU A 98 3.13 -13.85 7.18
N ARG A 99 3.52 -14.03 8.45
CA ARG A 99 2.58 -14.34 9.53
C ARG A 99 1.49 -13.28 9.66
N TYR A 100 1.87 -12.00 9.59
CA TYR A 100 0.90 -10.90 9.61
C TYR A 100 -0.07 -10.94 8.41
N GLN A 101 0.41 -11.26 7.19
CA GLN A 101 -0.49 -11.40 6.03
C GLN A 101 -1.47 -12.57 6.20
N VAL A 102 -0.98 -13.72 6.66
CA VAL A 102 -1.81 -14.92 6.88
C VAL A 102 -2.85 -14.65 7.96
N GLU A 103 -2.46 -14.08 9.10
CA GLU A 103 -3.39 -13.76 10.19
C GLU A 103 -4.47 -12.77 9.76
N GLU A 104 -4.13 -11.74 8.98
CA GLU A 104 -5.12 -10.79 8.46
C GLU A 104 -6.16 -11.46 7.55
N LEU A 105 -5.70 -12.26 6.57
CA LEU A 105 -6.58 -12.93 5.63
C LEU A 105 -7.41 -14.03 6.31
N ALA A 106 -6.83 -14.75 7.27
CA ALA A 106 -7.54 -15.75 8.06
C ALA A 106 -8.63 -15.12 8.93
N ALA A 107 -8.37 -13.97 9.54
CA ALA A 107 -9.34 -13.23 10.35
C ALA A 107 -10.54 -12.73 9.52
N ALA A 108 -10.35 -12.51 8.22
CA ALA A 108 -11.42 -12.11 7.33
C ALA A 108 -12.39 -13.25 6.98
N HIS A 109 -12.05 -14.52 7.27
CA HIS A 109 -12.91 -15.69 7.03
C HIS A 109 -13.53 -15.70 5.63
N LEU A 110 -12.71 -15.44 4.62
CA LEU A 110 -13.12 -15.35 3.23
C LEU A 110 -13.62 -16.70 2.72
N LYS A 111 -14.71 -16.69 1.95
CA LYS A 111 -15.26 -17.89 1.31
C LYS A 111 -15.24 -17.75 -0.20
N GLU A 112 -14.92 -18.82 -0.89
CA GLU A 112 -15.00 -18.86 -2.35
C GLU A 112 -16.44 -18.58 -2.80
N GLY A 113 -16.61 -17.77 -3.86
CA GLY A 113 -17.92 -17.40 -4.41
C GLY A 113 -18.71 -16.33 -3.63
N GLU A 114 -18.33 -16.05 -2.38
CA GLU A 114 -19.04 -15.10 -1.51
C GLU A 114 -19.21 -13.71 -2.13
N GLN A 115 -18.16 -13.18 -2.76
CA GLN A 115 -18.19 -11.84 -3.35
C GLN A 115 -19.30 -11.73 -4.40
N THR A 116 -19.39 -12.70 -5.31
CA THR A 116 -20.38 -12.68 -6.40
C THR A 116 -21.80 -12.83 -5.88
N GLU A 117 -22.01 -13.69 -4.87
CA GLU A 117 -23.32 -13.84 -4.23
C GLU A 117 -23.78 -12.54 -3.56
N LEU A 118 -22.88 -11.89 -2.82
CA LEU A 118 -23.15 -10.62 -2.14
C LEU A 118 -23.39 -9.47 -3.11
N GLU A 119 -22.64 -9.40 -4.23
CA GLU A 119 -22.85 -8.38 -5.27
C GLU A 119 -24.25 -8.52 -5.91
N GLN A 120 -24.68 -9.75 -6.20
CA GLN A 120 -26.02 -10.02 -6.72
C GLN A 120 -27.12 -9.64 -5.71
N GLU A 121 -26.93 -9.99 -4.43
CA GLU A 121 -27.87 -9.65 -3.37
C GLU A 121 -27.95 -8.12 -3.16
N LEU A 122 -26.81 -7.42 -3.20
CA LEU A 122 -26.73 -5.96 -3.09
C LEU A 122 -27.50 -5.27 -4.22
N GLU A 123 -27.39 -5.76 -5.46
CA GLU A 123 -28.11 -5.18 -6.60
C GLU A 123 -29.64 -5.28 -6.39
N VAL A 124 -30.12 -6.44 -5.94
CA VAL A 124 -31.55 -6.65 -5.65
C VAL A 124 -32.02 -5.72 -4.53
N LEU A 125 -31.30 -5.67 -3.41
CA LEU A 125 -31.67 -4.86 -2.24
C LEU A 125 -31.57 -3.36 -2.52
N SER A 126 -30.54 -2.90 -3.22
CA SER A 126 -30.37 -1.49 -3.59
C SER A 126 -31.50 -1.00 -4.50
N ASN A 127 -31.97 -1.86 -5.41
CA ASN A 127 -33.13 -1.54 -6.23
C ASN A 127 -34.41 -1.43 -5.38
N ALA A 128 -34.63 -2.35 -4.44
CA ALA A 128 -35.78 -2.30 -3.53
C ALA A 128 -35.77 -1.03 -2.66
N ASP A 129 -34.61 -0.66 -2.13
CA ASP A 129 -34.43 0.55 -1.31
C ASP A 129 -34.73 1.83 -2.10
N ARG A 130 -34.17 1.96 -3.32
CA ARG A 130 -34.47 3.09 -4.22
C ARG A 130 -35.94 3.20 -4.57
N ILE A 131 -36.63 2.08 -4.78
CA ILE A 131 -38.08 2.09 -5.05
C ILE A 131 -38.82 2.57 -3.79
N SER A 132 -38.46 2.06 -2.62
CA SER A 132 -39.06 2.46 -1.33
C SER A 132 -38.88 3.95 -1.04
N GLU A 133 -37.67 4.49 -1.24
CA GLU A 133 -37.38 5.92 -1.12
C GLU A 133 -38.24 6.75 -2.08
N THR A 134 -38.37 6.31 -3.34
CA THR A 134 -39.17 7.00 -4.35
C THR A 134 -40.66 7.02 -3.99
N LEU A 135 -41.21 5.89 -3.54
CA LEU A 135 -42.61 5.79 -3.11
C LEU A 135 -42.87 6.64 -1.85
N THR A 136 -41.92 6.66 -0.91
CA THR A 136 -42.00 7.50 0.29
C THR A 136 -41.95 8.98 -0.07
N ALA A 137 -41.05 9.39 -0.97
CA ALA A 137 -40.97 10.76 -1.46
C ALA A 137 -42.26 11.19 -2.19
N LEU A 138 -42.84 10.32 -3.02
CA LEU A 138 -44.13 10.57 -3.67
C LEU A 138 -45.25 10.76 -2.64
N ARG A 139 -45.34 9.88 -1.63
CA ARG A 139 -46.35 10.00 -0.57
C ARG A 139 -46.21 11.31 0.19
N ASN A 140 -45.00 11.67 0.58
CA ASN A 140 -44.73 12.91 1.28
C ASN A 140 -45.09 14.13 0.41
N ALA A 141 -44.75 14.13 -0.88
CA ALA A 141 -45.09 15.24 -1.78
C ALA A 141 -46.62 15.42 -1.96
N LEU A 142 -47.38 14.33 -1.93
CA LEU A 142 -48.84 14.37 -2.07
C LEU A 142 -49.55 14.81 -0.78
N ASP A 143 -49.12 14.27 0.37
CA ASP A 143 -49.90 14.28 1.62
C ASP A 143 -49.25 15.06 2.78
N ASP A 144 -48.18 15.82 2.53
CA ASP A 144 -47.58 16.70 3.54
C ASP A 144 -48.61 17.72 4.10
N GLU A 145 -48.69 17.83 5.42
CA GLU A 145 -49.73 18.59 6.13
C GLU A 145 -49.67 20.11 5.85
N GLN A 146 -48.52 20.66 5.47
CA GLN A 146 -48.34 22.10 5.26
C GLN A 146 -48.23 22.49 3.77
N ILE A 147 -47.61 21.62 2.95
CA ILE A 147 -47.25 21.96 1.57
C ILE A 147 -47.70 20.88 0.56
N GLY A 148 -48.42 19.85 1.02
CA GLY A 148 -48.87 18.75 0.17
C GLY A 148 -49.74 19.21 -1.00
N VAL A 149 -49.50 18.63 -2.17
CA VAL A 149 -50.23 18.97 -3.41
C VAL A 149 -51.74 18.77 -3.22
N LEU A 150 -52.15 17.75 -2.47
CA LEU A 150 -53.56 17.47 -2.19
C LEU A 150 -54.23 18.60 -1.39
N VAL A 151 -53.54 19.16 -0.38
CA VAL A 151 -54.05 20.27 0.44
C VAL A 151 -54.23 21.53 -0.40
N GLN A 152 -53.23 21.86 -1.22
CA GLN A 152 -53.24 23.06 -2.07
C GLN A 152 -54.29 22.99 -3.18
N LEU A 153 -54.41 21.84 -3.85
CA LEU A 153 -55.45 21.62 -4.85
C LEU A 153 -56.84 21.65 -4.21
N LYS A 154 -57.00 21.14 -2.99
CA LYS A 154 -58.28 21.18 -2.28
C LYS A 154 -58.70 22.59 -1.90
N ALA A 155 -57.76 23.41 -1.44
CA ALA A 155 -57.99 24.83 -1.18
C ALA A 155 -58.39 25.57 -2.47
N SER A 156 -57.72 25.29 -3.58
CA SER A 156 -58.01 25.87 -4.91
C SER A 156 -59.39 25.46 -5.43
N GLU A 157 -59.76 24.17 -5.30
CA GLU A 157 -61.09 23.66 -5.66
C GLU A 157 -62.19 24.37 -4.86
N THR A 158 -61.96 24.58 -3.57
CA THR A 158 -62.89 25.28 -2.68
C THR A 158 -63.04 26.76 -3.09
N ALA A 159 -61.95 27.43 -3.42
CA ALA A 159 -61.96 28.82 -3.90
C ALA A 159 -62.72 28.96 -5.22
N CYS A 160 -62.52 28.05 -6.19
CA CYS A 160 -63.26 28.06 -7.46
C CYS A 160 -64.77 27.83 -7.24
N ARG A 161 -65.16 26.91 -6.36
CA ARG A 161 -66.57 26.69 -5.99
C ARG A 161 -67.24 27.95 -5.46
N HIS A 162 -66.55 28.77 -4.67
CA HIS A 162 -67.13 30.02 -4.15
C HIS A 162 -67.50 31.02 -5.25
N LEU A 163 -66.94 30.90 -6.46
CA LEU A 163 -67.18 31.78 -7.60
C LEU A 163 -68.13 31.19 -8.65
N GLU A 164 -68.62 29.96 -8.45
CA GLU A 164 -69.34 29.18 -9.47
C GLU A 164 -70.65 29.85 -9.95
N ALA A 165 -71.34 30.57 -9.06
CA ALA A 165 -72.59 31.24 -9.37
C ALA A 165 -72.43 32.49 -10.26
N GLY A 166 -71.24 33.10 -10.25
CA GLY A 166 -70.95 34.37 -10.95
C GLY A 166 -70.00 34.23 -12.14
N TYR A 167 -69.32 33.09 -12.29
CA TYR A 167 -68.32 32.89 -13.32
C TYR A 167 -68.28 31.43 -13.80
N PRO A 168 -68.84 31.12 -15.00
CA PRO A 168 -68.98 29.74 -15.49
C PRO A 168 -67.67 28.94 -15.54
N PHE A 169 -66.54 29.60 -15.84
CA PHE A 169 -65.23 28.95 -15.83
C PHE A 169 -64.83 28.43 -14.44
N ALA A 170 -65.25 29.11 -13.36
CA ALA A 170 -64.94 28.67 -12.00
C ALA A 170 -65.63 27.33 -11.66
N ALA A 171 -66.85 27.11 -12.16
CA ALA A 171 -67.56 25.84 -12.03
C ALA A 171 -66.84 24.71 -12.79
N GLU A 172 -66.42 24.97 -14.03
CA GLU A 172 -65.64 24.01 -14.82
C GLU A 172 -64.29 23.68 -14.15
N ALA A 173 -63.56 24.70 -13.71
CA ALA A 173 -62.27 24.55 -13.03
C ALA A 173 -62.39 23.75 -11.73
N ALA A 174 -63.42 24.02 -10.90
CA ALA A 174 -63.69 23.27 -9.69
C ALA A 174 -63.97 21.78 -9.98
N GLY A 175 -64.76 21.48 -11.02
CA GLY A 175 -65.02 20.11 -11.45
C GLY A 175 -63.75 19.37 -11.87
N ARG A 176 -62.90 20.00 -12.69
CA ARG A 176 -61.62 19.43 -13.13
C ARG A 176 -60.64 19.23 -11.97
N LEU A 177 -60.53 20.19 -11.07
CA LEU A 177 -59.69 20.09 -9.87
C LEU A 177 -60.13 18.93 -8.97
N ARG A 178 -61.44 18.69 -8.84
CA ARG A 178 -61.97 17.56 -8.08
C ARG A 178 -61.57 16.22 -8.68
N SER A 179 -61.68 16.06 -9.99
CA SER A 179 -61.25 14.81 -10.67
C SER A 179 -59.75 14.55 -10.47
N VAL A 180 -58.90 15.58 -10.62
CA VAL A 180 -57.45 15.44 -10.37
C VAL A 180 -57.16 15.10 -8.91
N LEU A 181 -57.88 15.70 -7.96
CA LEU A 181 -57.74 15.37 -6.53
C LEU A 181 -58.06 13.90 -6.23
N GLU A 182 -59.10 13.34 -6.86
CA GLU A 182 -59.45 11.93 -6.68
C GLU A 182 -58.38 11.00 -7.27
N GLU A 183 -57.87 11.32 -8.46
CA GLU A 183 -56.81 10.55 -9.13
C GLU A 183 -55.48 10.58 -8.34
N LEU A 184 -55.09 11.73 -7.80
CA LEU A 184 -53.89 11.84 -6.95
C LEU A 184 -54.03 11.11 -5.62
N LYS A 185 -55.24 11.06 -5.04
CA LYS A 185 -55.49 10.27 -3.82
C LYS A 185 -55.36 8.77 -4.08
N ASP A 186 -55.91 8.29 -5.20
CA ASP A 186 -55.79 6.89 -5.61
C ASP A 186 -54.32 6.50 -5.87
N LEU A 187 -53.57 7.38 -6.53
CA LEU A 187 -52.13 7.22 -6.73
C LEU A 187 -51.36 7.15 -5.40
N GLY A 188 -51.67 8.04 -4.45
CA GLY A 188 -51.06 8.03 -3.12
C GLY A 188 -51.34 6.75 -2.33
N ALA A 189 -52.60 6.28 -2.37
CA ALA A 189 -52.99 5.01 -1.75
C ALA A 189 -52.30 3.80 -2.41
N SER A 190 -52.22 3.81 -3.75
CA SER A 190 -51.49 2.78 -4.51
C SER A 190 -49.99 2.76 -4.18
N ALA A 191 -49.36 3.94 -4.06
CA ALA A 191 -47.96 4.05 -3.67
C ALA A 191 -47.70 3.52 -2.25
N ALA A 192 -48.60 3.80 -1.30
CA ALA A 192 -48.52 3.26 0.05
C ALA A 192 -48.63 1.72 0.06
N ALA A 193 -49.60 1.17 -0.66
CA ALA A 193 -49.78 -0.28 -0.77
C ALA A 193 -48.59 -0.99 -1.43
N GLN A 194 -47.95 -0.37 -2.43
CA GLN A 194 -46.72 -0.92 -3.03
C GLN A 194 -45.53 -0.82 -2.07
N SER A 195 -45.43 0.26 -1.30
CA SER A 195 -44.39 0.44 -0.29
C SER A 195 -44.48 -0.62 0.81
N GLU A 196 -45.67 -1.01 1.25
CA GLU A 196 -45.87 -2.09 2.25
C GLU A 196 -45.51 -3.48 1.72
N ARG A 197 -45.54 -3.68 0.40
CA ARG A 197 -45.19 -4.96 -0.24
C ARG A 197 -43.69 -5.11 -0.50
N LEU A 198 -42.95 -4.00 -0.50
CA LEU A 198 -41.50 -4.00 -0.68
C LEU A 198 -40.84 -4.27 0.67
N ASP A 199 -40.28 -5.46 0.80
CA ASP A 199 -39.51 -5.87 1.97
C ASP A 199 -38.09 -5.29 1.86
N ALA A 200 -37.96 -3.98 2.09
CA ALA A 200 -36.66 -3.34 2.18
C ALA A 200 -36.02 -3.71 3.52
N ASP A 201 -34.93 -4.47 3.50
CA ASP A 201 -34.13 -4.81 4.68
C ASP A 201 -32.86 -3.94 4.72
N PRO A 202 -32.93 -2.71 5.28
CA PRO A 202 -31.80 -1.78 5.32
C PRO A 202 -30.65 -2.33 6.18
N GLU A 203 -30.94 -3.13 7.21
CA GLU A 203 -29.89 -3.75 8.01
C GLU A 203 -29.10 -4.78 7.19
N ARG A 204 -29.79 -5.59 6.38
CA ARG A 204 -29.15 -6.54 5.48
C ARG A 204 -28.34 -5.84 4.41
N LEU A 205 -28.88 -4.79 3.79
CA LEU A 205 -28.17 -3.97 2.80
C LEU A 205 -26.86 -3.41 3.37
N GLN A 206 -26.90 -2.85 4.59
CA GLN A 206 -25.71 -2.34 5.27
C GLN A 206 -24.69 -3.45 5.55
N LYS A 207 -25.13 -4.60 6.09
CA LYS A 207 -24.26 -5.76 6.38
C LYS A 207 -23.53 -6.27 5.12
N ILE A 208 -24.24 -6.35 4.00
CA ILE A 208 -23.67 -6.78 2.72
C ILE A 208 -22.65 -5.75 2.23
N GLY A 209 -23.00 -4.46 2.27
CA GLY A 209 -22.09 -3.37 1.90
C GLY A 209 -20.79 -3.39 2.71
N ASP A 210 -20.88 -3.52 4.03
CA ASP A 210 -19.72 -3.59 4.92
C ASP A 210 -18.85 -4.83 4.64
N ARG A 211 -19.48 -5.97 4.33
CA ARG A 211 -18.76 -7.20 3.99
C ARG A 211 -18.03 -7.07 2.65
N LEU A 212 -18.67 -6.53 1.62
CA LEU A 212 -18.04 -6.26 0.32
C LEU A 212 -16.90 -5.24 0.45
N ASN A 213 -17.09 -4.19 1.24
CA ASN A 213 -16.02 -3.22 1.52
C ASN A 213 -14.80 -3.87 2.16
N THR A 214 -15.01 -4.80 3.10
CA THR A 214 -13.93 -5.58 3.70
C THR A 214 -13.18 -6.38 2.63
N ILE A 215 -13.90 -7.11 1.76
CA ILE A 215 -13.30 -7.88 0.67
C ILE A 215 -12.49 -6.98 -0.27
N TYR A 216 -13.07 -5.88 -0.75
CA TYR A 216 -12.37 -4.97 -1.66
C TYR A 216 -11.14 -4.32 -1.04
N SER A 217 -11.20 -3.94 0.25
CA SER A 217 -10.06 -3.36 0.95
C SER A 217 -8.88 -4.35 1.04
N LEU A 218 -9.17 -5.63 1.27
CA LEU A 218 -8.17 -6.69 1.28
C LEU A 218 -7.62 -6.95 -0.13
N CYS A 219 -8.48 -7.03 -1.14
CA CYS A 219 -8.03 -7.15 -2.53
C CYS A 219 -7.10 -6.00 -2.92
N GLN A 220 -7.43 -4.76 -2.57
CA GLN A 220 -6.58 -3.60 -2.82
C GLN A 220 -5.25 -3.68 -2.08
N LYS A 221 -5.26 -4.03 -0.79
CA LYS A 221 -4.06 -4.14 0.05
C LYS A 221 -3.10 -5.20 -0.48
N HIS A 222 -3.62 -6.35 -0.89
CA HIS A 222 -2.86 -7.51 -1.38
C HIS A 222 -2.62 -7.49 -2.90
N ARG A 223 -3.12 -6.46 -3.59
CA ARG A 223 -3.07 -6.28 -5.05
C ARG A 223 -3.62 -7.51 -5.78
N ALA A 224 -4.80 -7.95 -5.38
CA ALA A 224 -5.58 -8.99 -6.04
C ALA A 224 -6.69 -8.33 -6.88
N ALA A 225 -6.97 -8.88 -8.06
CA ALA A 225 -8.04 -8.42 -8.94
C ALA A 225 -9.43 -8.81 -8.40
N ASP A 226 -9.54 -9.97 -7.77
CA ASP A 226 -10.78 -10.53 -7.23
C ASP A 226 -10.52 -11.38 -5.98
N LEU A 227 -11.60 -11.85 -5.36
CA LEU A 227 -11.55 -12.73 -4.19
C LEU A 227 -10.84 -14.07 -4.47
N GLY A 228 -10.93 -14.60 -5.70
CA GLY A 228 -10.27 -15.84 -6.07
C GLY A 228 -8.74 -15.70 -6.05
N GLU A 229 -8.21 -14.62 -6.61
CA GLU A 229 -6.79 -14.30 -6.54
C GLU A 229 -6.34 -14.01 -5.10
N LEU A 230 -7.19 -13.39 -4.28
CA LEU A 230 -6.89 -13.15 -2.87
C LEU A 230 -6.74 -14.46 -2.08
N LEU A 231 -7.63 -15.44 -2.29
CA LEU A 231 -7.55 -16.77 -1.69
C LEU A 231 -6.31 -17.55 -2.18
N ALA A 232 -5.95 -17.40 -3.46
CA ALA A 232 -4.72 -17.98 -4.00
C ALA A 232 -3.46 -17.38 -3.34
N LYS A 233 -3.43 -16.05 -3.12
CA LYS A 233 -2.35 -15.39 -2.38
C LYS A 233 -2.28 -15.83 -0.93
N GLN A 234 -3.43 -16.01 -0.26
CA GLN A 234 -3.46 -16.56 1.10
C GLN A 234 -2.77 -17.93 1.14
N THR A 235 -3.10 -18.81 0.19
CA THR A 235 -2.50 -20.15 0.09
C THR A 235 -0.98 -20.07 -0.18
N ASP A 236 -0.51 -19.13 -1.01
CA ASP A 236 0.93 -18.88 -1.24
C ASP A 236 1.63 -18.43 0.05
N TYR A 237 1.03 -17.52 0.81
CA TYR A 237 1.61 -17.05 2.07
C TYR A 237 1.68 -18.17 3.11
N GLU A 238 0.63 -18.99 3.22
CA GLU A 238 0.61 -20.15 4.12
C GLU A 238 1.63 -21.22 3.72
N ALA A 239 1.91 -21.41 2.43
CA ALA A 239 2.91 -22.36 1.96
C ALA A 239 4.37 -21.88 2.16
N ARG A 240 4.57 -20.57 2.26
CA ARG A 240 5.90 -19.94 2.43
C ARG A 240 6.27 -19.69 3.88
N LEU A 241 5.29 -19.68 4.78
CA LEU A 241 5.46 -19.59 6.23
C LEU A 241 5.90 -20.94 6.80
#